data_AF-A0A076MZM9-F1
#
_entry.id   AF-A0A076MZM9-F1
#
_cell.length_a   1.000
_cell.length_b   1.000
_cell.length_c   1.000
_cell.angle_alpha   90.00
_cell.angle_beta   90.00
_cell.angle_gamma   90.00
#
_symmetry.space_group_name_H-M   'P 1'
#
loop_
_entity.id
_entity.type
_entity.pdbx_description
1 polymer ?
#
loop_
_entity_poly.entity_id
_entity_poly.type
_entity_poly.pdbx_seq_one_letter_code
_entity_poly.pdbx_strand_id
1 'polypeptide(L)'
;MFFDETLTPAKALWLTVIADSDGSHSERTPHRPRRRSLRPAHRVHPLRESRPVWPLVFPDGHEGWLVTGYDEVRQVLADTRFGSRLDLDIIHVPYPAPGMPAQTEPSPQTPGLFISMDPPDHTRLRRRLTGAFTVKRMKQLEEHINDIAERQLDEMARLTPPVDLVKEFALPVPSLVICELLGGPYEGRETFQRNAARFMLKDIELEEKIAVVGALNGYLAELVTRKRAEPGEDILSDPPARTTSASRN
;
A
#
# COMPACT_ATOMS: atom_id res chain seq x y z
N MET A 1 -26.46 13.35 16.34
CA MET A 1 -26.21 14.55 17.16
C MET A 1 -25.47 14.14 18.44
N PHE A 2 -24.26 13.60 18.30
CA PHE A 2 -23.41 13.17 19.41
C PHE A 2 -21.94 13.45 19.04
N PHE A 3 -21.59 14.73 19.02
CA PHE A 3 -20.21 15.18 19.16
C PHE A 3 -20.27 16.38 20.11
N ASP A 4 -19.84 16.15 21.34
CA ASP A 4 -19.63 17.17 22.36
C ASP A 4 -18.51 18.13 21.87
N GLU A 5 -18.75 19.44 21.96
CA GLU A 5 -17.92 20.54 21.45
C GLU A 5 -16.63 20.79 22.27
N THR A 6 -16.12 19.81 23.02
CA THR A 6 -14.97 19.99 23.93
C THR A 6 -13.68 19.29 23.50
N LEU A 7 -13.57 18.79 22.26
CA LEU A 7 -12.30 18.28 21.72
C LEU A 7 -11.37 19.43 21.31
N THR A 8 -10.42 19.75 22.19
CA THR A 8 -9.26 20.62 21.96
C THR A 8 -8.50 20.19 20.70
N PRO A 9 -8.06 21.12 19.82
CA PRO A 9 -7.49 20.78 18.52
C PRO A 9 -6.00 20.45 18.65
N ALA A 10 -5.66 19.22 19.01
CA ALA A 10 -4.35 18.61 18.77
C ALA A 10 -4.40 17.13 19.17
N LYS A 11 -4.73 16.26 18.22
CA LYS A 11 -4.42 14.82 18.23
C LYS A 11 -4.69 14.29 16.83
N ALA A 12 -3.62 14.01 16.08
CA ALA A 12 -3.71 13.31 14.81
C ALA A 12 -4.36 11.94 15.06
N LEU A 13 -5.62 11.80 14.64
CA LEU A 13 -6.34 10.54 14.82
C LEU A 13 -5.90 9.57 13.71
N TRP A 14 -5.08 8.60 14.07
CA TRP A 14 -4.69 7.50 13.21
C TRP A 14 -5.81 6.46 13.12
N LEU A 15 -6.43 6.34 11.94
CA LEU A 15 -7.39 5.29 11.65
C LEU A 15 -6.64 4.05 11.13
N THR A 16 -6.69 2.93 11.86
CA THR A 16 -6.23 1.65 11.29
C THR A 16 -7.38 0.66 11.14
N VAL A 17 -7.52 0.09 9.95
CA VAL A 17 -8.31 -1.12 9.69
C VAL A 17 -7.43 -2.34 9.99
N ILE A 18 -7.70 -3.03 11.10
CA ILE A 18 -6.88 -4.16 11.57
C ILE A 18 -7.29 -5.47 10.91
N ALA A 19 -6.29 -6.24 10.48
CA ALA A 19 -6.37 -7.69 10.34
C ALA A 19 -5.64 -8.34 11.52
N ASP A 20 -6.28 -9.32 12.16
CA ASP A 20 -5.95 -9.95 13.43
C ASP A 20 -4.46 -10.29 13.62
N SER A 21 -3.90 -9.88 14.76
CA SER A 21 -2.66 -10.43 15.32
C SER A 21 -2.88 -10.69 16.81
N ASP A 22 -2.99 -11.96 17.20
CA ASP A 22 -3.25 -12.36 18.58
C ASP A 22 -2.11 -11.95 19.52
N GLY A 23 -2.42 -11.11 20.50
CA GLY A 23 -1.67 -10.96 21.74
C GLY A 23 -2.39 -11.68 22.87
N SER A 24 -1.98 -12.91 23.19
CA SER A 24 -2.17 -13.48 24.54
C SER A 24 -1.13 -14.59 24.77
N HIS A 25 -0.28 -14.39 25.78
CA HIS A 25 0.58 -15.43 26.31
C HIS A 25 -0.24 -16.33 27.24
N SER A 26 -0.57 -17.55 26.80
CA SER A 26 -0.63 -18.72 27.68
C SER A 26 -0.57 -20.02 26.87
N GLU A 27 0.42 -20.84 27.23
CA GLU A 27 0.58 -22.28 26.95
C GLU A 27 0.71 -22.78 25.50
N ARG A 28 1.87 -23.42 25.26
CA ARG A 28 2.29 -24.09 24.03
C ARG A 28 1.29 -25.18 23.63
N THR A 29 0.41 -24.86 22.69
CA THR A 29 -0.32 -25.86 21.90
C THR A 29 0.28 -25.93 20.49
N PRO A 30 0.48 -27.12 19.91
CA PRO A 30 1.13 -27.26 18.62
C PRO A 30 0.30 -26.56 17.55
N HIS A 31 0.93 -25.63 16.82
CA HIS A 31 0.35 -24.80 15.78
C HIS A 31 -0.40 -25.65 14.73
N ARG A 32 -1.72 -25.80 14.89
CA ARG A 32 -2.59 -26.17 13.77
C ARG A 32 -2.59 -25.02 12.77
N PRO A 33 -2.41 -25.26 11.46
CA PRO A 33 -2.51 -24.22 10.45
C PRO A 33 -3.90 -23.58 10.54
N ARG A 34 -3.94 -22.30 10.89
CA ARG A 34 -5.19 -21.53 11.00
C ARG A 34 -5.84 -21.51 9.63
N ARG A 35 -7.08 -22.02 9.53
CA ARG A 35 -7.94 -21.76 8.36
C ARG A 35 -8.21 -20.25 8.32
N ARG A 36 -7.41 -19.48 7.58
CA ARG A 36 -7.73 -18.08 7.29
C ARG A 36 -9.01 -18.08 6.47
N SER A 37 -10.12 -17.76 7.13
CA SER A 37 -11.40 -17.54 6.48
C SER A 37 -11.28 -16.32 5.56
N LEU A 38 -11.92 -16.34 4.40
CA LEU A 38 -12.11 -15.14 3.56
C LEU A 38 -13.04 -14.11 4.23
N ARG A 39 -13.65 -14.44 5.37
CA ARG A 39 -14.41 -13.50 6.18
C ARG A 39 -13.46 -12.48 6.84
N PRO A 40 -13.91 -11.23 7.06
CA PRO A 40 -13.20 -10.31 7.94
C PRO A 40 -12.83 -11.02 9.24
N ALA A 41 -11.68 -10.66 9.82
CA ALA A 41 -11.23 -11.26 11.06
C ALA A 41 -12.40 -11.36 12.05
N HIS A 42 -12.57 -12.54 12.66
CA HIS A 42 -13.77 -12.91 13.42
C HIS A 42 -14.10 -11.91 14.55
N ARG A 43 -13.14 -11.07 14.93
CA ARG A 43 -13.24 -10.02 15.93
C ARG A 43 -13.77 -8.68 15.39
N VAL A 44 -13.66 -8.39 14.10
CA VAL A 44 -14.11 -7.10 13.53
C VAL A 44 -15.63 -7.06 13.37
N HIS A 45 -16.27 -8.18 13.04
CA HIS A 45 -17.71 -8.23 12.82
C HIS A 45 -18.54 -7.90 14.08
N PRO A 46 -18.26 -8.48 15.26
CA PRO A 46 -19.01 -8.14 16.48
C PRO A 46 -18.74 -6.70 16.95
N LEU A 47 -17.53 -6.16 16.70
CA LEU A 47 -17.19 -4.78 17.04
C LEU A 47 -18.02 -3.79 16.23
N ARG A 48 -18.22 -4.06 14.93
CA ARG A 48 -19.06 -3.25 14.04
C ARG A 48 -20.51 -3.16 14.51
N GLU A 49 -21.06 -4.27 14.99
CA GLU A 49 -22.47 -4.36 15.39
C GLU A 49 -22.75 -3.68 16.75
N SER A 50 -21.75 -3.55 17.61
CA SER A 50 -21.91 -3.05 18.97
C SER A 50 -21.57 -1.56 19.12
N ARG A 51 -20.47 -1.10 18.51
CA ARG A 51 -20.07 0.32 18.52
C ARG A 51 -19.17 0.64 17.32
N PRO A 52 -19.42 1.71 16.54
CA PRO A 52 -18.65 1.97 15.32
C PRO A 52 -17.23 2.50 15.58
N VAL A 53 -16.95 3.05 16.77
CA VAL A 53 -15.67 3.67 17.15
C VAL A 53 -15.22 3.16 18.52
N TRP A 54 -14.05 2.52 18.59
CA TRP A 54 -13.48 1.90 19.78
C TRP A 54 -12.17 2.57 20.19
N PRO A 55 -11.92 2.78 21.50
CA PRO A 55 -10.56 3.05 21.95
C PRO A 55 -9.69 1.80 21.70
N LEU A 56 -8.44 2.01 21.32
CA LEU A 56 -7.47 0.96 21.03
C LEU A 56 -6.14 1.28 21.73
N VAL A 57 -5.60 0.32 22.46
CA VAL A 57 -4.22 0.40 22.97
C VAL A 57 -3.32 -0.39 22.02
N PHE A 58 -2.34 0.29 21.44
CA PHE A 58 -1.38 -0.28 20.52
C PHE A 58 -0.33 -1.12 21.29
N PRO A 59 0.40 -2.03 20.62
CA PRO A 59 1.44 -2.85 21.24
C PRO A 59 2.55 -2.07 21.95
N ASP A 60 2.81 -0.83 21.55
CA ASP A 60 3.76 0.09 22.18
C ASP A 60 3.16 0.91 23.33
N GLY A 61 1.91 0.65 23.69
CA GLY A 61 1.17 1.34 24.75
C GLY A 61 0.47 2.62 24.30
N HIS A 62 0.58 3.03 23.03
CA HIS A 62 -0.11 4.21 22.54
C HIS A 62 -1.64 4.02 22.58
N GLU A 63 -2.37 5.04 23.03
CA GLU A 63 -3.83 5.06 23.01
C GLU A 63 -4.34 5.75 21.75
N GLY A 64 -5.03 5.01 20.90
CA GLY A 64 -5.67 5.53 19.69
C GLY A 64 -7.09 4.99 19.50
N TRP A 65 -7.54 4.95 18.25
CA TRP A 65 -8.92 4.63 17.92
C TRP A 65 -9.02 3.61 16.78
N LEU A 66 -9.97 2.69 16.90
CA LEU A 66 -10.37 1.75 15.87
C LEU A 66 -11.78 2.13 15.38
N VAL A 67 -11.89 2.47 14.10
CA VAL A 67 -13.18 2.80 13.48
C VAL A 67 -13.59 1.70 12.52
N THR A 68 -14.79 1.18 12.73
CA THR A 68 -15.28 -0.01 12.03
C THR A 68 -16.63 0.21 11.35
N GLY A 69 -17.41 1.21 11.78
CA GLY A 69 -18.68 1.61 11.18
C GLY A 69 -18.50 2.26 9.81
N TYR A 70 -19.39 1.95 8.87
CA TYR A 70 -19.24 2.39 7.47
C TYR A 70 -19.27 3.91 7.35
N ASP A 71 -20.25 4.56 7.97
CA ASP A 71 -20.43 6.01 7.89
C ASP A 71 -19.28 6.75 8.58
N GLU A 72 -18.80 6.24 9.72
CA GLU A 72 -17.68 6.81 10.45
C GLU A 72 -16.36 6.65 9.70
N VAL A 73 -16.11 5.48 9.08
CA VAL A 73 -14.94 5.29 8.21
C VAL A 73 -15.00 6.27 7.05
N ARG A 74 -16.15 6.40 6.38
CA ARG A 74 -16.34 7.34 5.27
C ARG A 74 -16.10 8.79 5.72
N GLN A 75 -16.60 9.17 6.89
CA GLN A 75 -16.40 10.51 7.45
C GLN A 75 -14.92 10.78 7.70
N VAL A 76 -14.21 9.88 8.39
CA VAL A 76 -12.79 10.04 8.70
C VAL A 76 -11.93 10.11 7.43
N LEU A 77 -12.19 9.24 6.45
CA LEU A 77 -11.41 9.21 5.20
C LEU A 77 -11.68 10.42 4.29
N ALA A 78 -12.77 11.15 4.48
CA ALA A 78 -13.15 12.30 3.65
C ALA A 78 -12.86 13.66 4.30
N ASP A 79 -12.62 13.71 5.61
CA ASP A 79 -12.51 14.94 6.38
C ASP A 79 -11.06 15.39 6.52
N THR A 80 -10.78 16.65 6.15
CA THR A 80 -9.42 17.22 6.13
C THR A 80 -8.83 17.49 7.51
N ARG A 81 -9.58 17.27 8.59
CA ARG A 81 -9.06 17.27 9.96
C ARG A 81 -8.18 16.05 10.25
N PHE A 82 -8.30 14.99 9.44
CA PHE A 82 -7.45 13.81 9.50
C PHE A 82 -6.42 13.86 8.36
N GLY A 83 -5.15 13.67 8.71
CA GLY A 83 -4.03 13.71 7.77
C GLY A 83 -3.32 12.36 7.65
N SER A 84 -2.58 12.17 6.56
CA SER A 84 -1.76 10.97 6.31
C SER A 84 -0.26 11.23 6.48
N ARG A 85 0.10 12.40 7.02
CA ARG A 85 1.48 12.84 7.19
C ARG A 85 2.21 12.09 8.29
N LEU A 86 3.29 11.40 7.91
CA LEU A 86 4.09 10.57 8.80
C LEU A 86 5.18 11.34 9.56
N ASP A 87 5.36 12.63 9.25
CA ASP A 87 6.37 13.51 9.87
C ASP A 87 5.84 14.31 11.05
N LEU A 88 4.54 14.22 11.32
CA LEU A 88 3.90 14.94 12.41
C LEU A 88 4.00 14.20 13.74
N ASP A 89 4.06 12.86 13.71
CA ASP A 89 4.10 12.01 14.89
C ASP A 89 4.67 10.63 14.57
N ILE A 90 4.93 9.83 15.61
CA ILE A 90 5.36 8.44 15.52
C ILE A 90 4.23 7.58 14.91
N ILE A 91 4.58 6.63 14.03
CA ILE A 91 3.60 5.69 13.48
C ILE A 91 3.43 4.52 14.44
N HIS A 92 2.23 4.42 15.01
CA HIS A 92 1.84 3.31 15.87
C HIS A 92 1.27 2.17 15.02
N VAL A 93 1.86 0.98 15.14
CA VAL A 93 1.45 -0.21 14.37
C VAL A 93 0.55 -1.08 15.23
N PRO A 94 -0.69 -1.41 14.82
CA PRO A 94 -1.64 -2.09 15.70
C PRO A 94 -1.45 -3.61 15.76
N TYR A 95 -0.28 -4.09 15.37
CA TYR A 95 0.10 -5.49 15.43
C TYR A 95 1.57 -5.62 15.84
N PRO A 96 1.94 -6.68 16.57
CA PRO A 96 3.34 -6.95 16.86
C PRO A 96 4.14 -7.10 15.56
N ALA A 97 5.30 -6.44 15.49
CA ALA A 97 6.24 -6.60 14.39
C ALA A 97 7.59 -7.11 14.94
N PRO A 98 7.70 -8.41 15.29
CA PRO A 98 8.94 -8.98 15.79
C PRO A 98 10.09 -8.74 14.81
N GLY A 99 11.28 -8.40 15.34
CA GLY A 99 12.47 -8.13 14.52
C GLY A 99 12.49 -6.74 13.85
N MET A 100 11.40 -5.98 13.92
CA MET A 100 11.38 -4.59 13.47
C MET A 100 11.69 -3.65 14.63
N PRO A 101 12.57 -2.65 14.46
CA PRO A 101 12.80 -1.65 15.49
C PRO A 101 11.51 -0.87 15.76
N ALA A 102 11.23 -0.60 17.03
CA ALA A 102 10.15 0.29 17.40
C ALA A 102 10.44 1.68 16.81
N GLN A 103 9.43 2.31 16.20
CA GLN A 103 9.58 3.71 15.79
C GLN A 103 9.58 4.57 17.05
N THR A 104 10.65 5.32 17.25
CA THR A 104 10.82 6.24 18.39
C THR A 104 10.70 7.70 17.99
N GLU A 105 10.69 7.99 16.69
CA GLU A 105 10.65 9.34 16.13
C GLU A 105 9.74 9.35 14.88
N PRO A 106 9.17 10.52 14.53
CA PRO A 106 8.41 10.68 13.28
C PRO A 106 9.26 10.33 12.05
N SER A 107 8.61 9.78 11.03
CA SER A 107 9.29 9.44 9.78
C SER A 107 9.49 10.69 8.92
N PRO A 108 10.70 10.94 8.37
CA PRO A 108 10.90 12.10 7.52
C PRO A 108 10.04 12.02 6.27
N GLN A 109 9.55 13.18 5.80
CA GLN A 109 8.85 13.26 4.53
C GLN A 109 9.75 12.81 3.38
N THR A 110 9.34 11.75 2.68
CA THR A 110 10.04 11.26 1.49
C THR A 110 9.57 12.04 0.26
N PRO A 111 10.45 12.77 -0.45
CA PRO A 111 10.06 13.55 -1.61
C PRO A 111 9.32 12.70 -2.66
N GLY A 112 8.15 13.15 -3.08
CA GLY A 112 7.33 12.46 -4.09
C GLY A 112 6.46 11.31 -3.56
N LEU A 113 6.62 10.89 -2.29
CA LEU A 113 5.74 9.91 -1.65
C LEU A 113 4.40 10.57 -1.27
N PHE A 114 3.57 10.86 -2.26
CA PHE A 114 2.37 11.66 -2.07
C PHE A 114 1.29 10.99 -1.21
N ILE A 115 1.36 9.67 -1.00
CA ILE A 115 0.46 8.93 -0.10
C ILE A 115 0.61 9.33 1.37
N SER A 116 1.76 9.91 1.75
CA SER A 116 2.04 10.44 3.09
C SER A 116 1.97 11.96 3.15
N MET A 117 1.22 12.59 2.23
CA MET A 117 1.03 14.03 2.15
C MET A 117 -0.46 14.37 2.28
N ASP A 118 -0.74 15.58 2.76
CA ASP A 118 -2.08 16.16 2.78
C ASP A 118 -2.25 17.19 1.65
N PRO A 119 -3.48 17.61 1.33
CA PRO A 119 -3.70 18.77 0.47
C PRO A 119 -2.94 20.01 0.98
N PRO A 120 -2.41 20.87 0.09
CA PRO A 120 -2.59 20.85 -1.37
C PRO A 120 -1.57 19.98 -2.13
N ASP A 121 -0.48 19.54 -1.50
CA ASP A 121 0.61 18.83 -2.20
C ASP A 121 0.20 17.44 -2.69
N HIS A 122 -0.54 16.69 -1.86
CA HIS A 122 -1.15 15.43 -2.30
C HIS A 122 -2.02 15.64 -3.54
N THR A 123 -2.88 16.66 -3.53
CA THR A 123 -3.79 16.96 -4.66
C THR A 123 -3.02 17.30 -5.93
N ARG A 124 -1.94 18.09 -5.81
CA ARG A 124 -1.08 18.46 -6.93
C ARG A 124 -0.41 17.25 -7.58
N LEU A 125 0.14 16.33 -6.78
CA LEU A 125 0.81 15.13 -7.29
C LEU A 125 -0.20 14.10 -7.82
N ARG A 126 -1.29 13.85 -7.09
CA ARG A 126 -2.36 12.93 -7.51
C ARG A 126 -2.99 13.33 -8.84
N ARG A 127 -3.20 14.64 -9.07
CA ARG A 127 -3.76 15.14 -10.34
C ARG A 127 -2.89 14.79 -11.55
N ARG A 128 -1.56 14.72 -11.39
CA ARG A 128 -0.64 14.29 -12.46
C ARG A 128 -0.81 12.81 -12.80
N LEU A 129 -0.98 11.96 -11.79
CA LEU A 129 -1.15 10.51 -11.99
C LEU A 129 -2.55 10.12 -12.46
N THR A 130 -3.60 10.86 -12.08
CA THR A 130 -4.99 10.51 -12.40
C THR A 130 -5.26 10.42 -13.91
N GLY A 131 -4.53 11.19 -14.73
CA GLY A 131 -4.62 11.10 -16.19
C GLY A 131 -4.27 9.71 -16.75
N ALA A 132 -3.39 8.98 -16.07
CA ALA A 132 -2.99 7.62 -16.43
C ALA A 132 -4.06 6.56 -16.13
N PHE A 133 -4.97 6.85 -15.20
CA PHE A 133 -6.02 5.91 -14.74
C PHE A 133 -7.42 6.32 -15.25
N THR A 134 -7.51 6.97 -16.40
CA THR A 134 -8.79 7.32 -17.02
C THR A 134 -9.48 6.10 -17.62
N VAL A 135 -10.81 6.13 -17.73
CA VAL A 135 -11.61 5.05 -18.34
C VAL A 135 -11.08 4.64 -19.71
N LYS A 136 -10.66 5.61 -20.53
CA LYS A 136 -10.10 5.34 -21.86
C LYS A 136 -8.78 4.56 -21.78
N ARG A 137 -7.82 5.00 -20.95
CA ARG A 137 -6.53 4.29 -20.77
C ARG A 137 -6.74 2.91 -20.13
N MET A 138 -7.66 2.77 -19.19
CA MET A 138 -7.97 1.47 -18.58
C MET A 138 -8.56 0.46 -19.58
N LYS A 139 -9.40 0.91 -20.52
CA LYS A 139 -9.90 0.05 -21.61
C LYS A 139 -8.78 -0.41 -22.55
N GLN A 140 -7.82 0.46 -22.87
CA GLN A 140 -6.65 0.07 -23.67
C GLN A 140 -5.78 -0.94 -22.92
N LEU A 141 -5.64 -0.77 -21.60
CA LEU A 141 -4.89 -1.69 -20.75
C LEU A 141 -5.58 -3.06 -20.62
N GLU A 142 -6.90 -3.13 -20.74
CA GLU A 142 -7.68 -4.37 -20.62
C GLU A 142 -7.22 -5.45 -21.61
N GLU A 143 -7.01 -5.08 -22.88
CA GLU A 143 -6.49 -6.01 -23.90
C GLU A 143 -5.12 -6.56 -23.50
N HIS A 144 -4.22 -5.71 -23.01
CA HIS A 144 -2.90 -6.13 -22.54
C HIS A 144 -2.96 -6.99 -21.27
N ILE A 145 -3.89 -6.73 -20.36
CA ILE A 145 -4.10 -7.57 -19.18
C ILE A 145 -4.57 -8.97 -19.60
N ASN A 146 -5.45 -9.06 -20.59
CA ASN A 146 -5.91 -10.35 -21.14
C ASN A 146 -4.74 -11.14 -21.73
N ASP A 147 -3.90 -10.51 -22.56
CA ASP A 147 -2.69 -11.15 -23.11
C ASP A 147 -1.74 -11.67 -22.01
N ILE A 148 -1.53 -10.88 -20.96
CA ILE A 148 -0.68 -11.28 -19.82
C ILE A 148 -1.30 -12.46 -19.09
N ALA A 149 -2.61 -12.44 -18.84
CA ALA A 149 -3.32 -13.51 -18.16
C ALA A 149 -3.28 -14.81 -18.98
N GLU A 150 -3.55 -14.75 -20.28
CA GLU A 150 -3.51 -15.91 -21.18
C GLU A 150 -2.12 -16.54 -21.23
N ARG A 151 -1.05 -15.74 -21.39
CA ARG A 151 0.32 -16.25 -21.35
C ARG A 151 0.66 -16.90 -20.01
N GLN A 152 0.20 -16.33 -18.90
CA GLN A 152 0.44 -16.93 -17.59
C GLN A 152 -0.34 -18.24 -17.40
N LEU A 153 -1.55 -18.35 -17.97
CA LEU A 153 -2.30 -19.61 -18.00
C LEU A 153 -1.57 -20.67 -18.85
N ASP A 154 -0.99 -20.29 -19.98
CA ASP A 154 -0.21 -21.19 -20.83
C ASP A 154 1.05 -21.71 -20.11
N GLU A 155 1.77 -20.85 -19.41
CA GLU A 155 2.92 -21.27 -18.59
C GLU A 155 2.49 -22.21 -17.46
N MET A 156 1.37 -21.90 -16.80
CA MET A 156 0.82 -22.75 -15.75
C MET A 156 0.37 -24.12 -16.28
N ALA A 157 -0.17 -24.18 -17.50
CA ALA A 157 -0.61 -25.42 -18.15
C ALA A 157 0.55 -26.38 -18.50
N ARG A 158 1.78 -25.87 -18.59
CA ARG A 158 2.99 -26.69 -18.79
C ARG A 158 3.48 -27.36 -17.50
N LEU A 159 3.00 -26.94 -16.34
CA LEU A 159 3.40 -27.49 -15.05
C LEU A 159 2.65 -28.80 -14.76
N THR A 160 3.29 -29.69 -14.01
CA THR A 160 2.63 -30.93 -13.55
C THR A 160 1.69 -30.62 -12.38
N PRO A 161 0.40 -30.98 -12.46
CA PRO A 161 -0.52 -30.82 -11.34
C PRO A 161 -0.12 -31.64 -10.11
N PRO A 162 -0.45 -31.19 -8.88
CA PRO A 162 -1.16 -29.95 -8.55
C PRO A 162 -0.26 -28.71 -8.65
N VAL A 163 -0.87 -27.58 -9.02
CA VAL A 163 -0.18 -26.28 -9.14
C VAL A 163 -0.67 -25.30 -8.09
N ASP A 164 0.24 -24.50 -7.54
CA ASP A 164 -0.10 -23.40 -6.63
C ASP A 164 -0.54 -22.16 -7.42
N LEU A 165 -1.86 -21.92 -7.48
CA LEU A 165 -2.44 -20.78 -8.19
C LEU A 165 -1.95 -19.41 -7.67
N VAL A 166 -1.60 -19.31 -6.38
CA VAL A 166 -1.11 -18.04 -5.82
C VAL A 166 0.27 -17.73 -6.41
N LYS A 167 1.17 -18.71 -6.33
CA LYS A 167 2.54 -18.58 -6.81
C LYS A 167 2.62 -18.44 -8.33
N GLU A 168 1.85 -19.26 -9.05
CA GLU A 168 1.98 -19.38 -10.51
C GLU A 168 1.02 -18.49 -11.31
N PHE A 169 0.06 -17.81 -10.67
CA PHE A 169 -0.87 -16.90 -11.38
C PHE A 169 -1.19 -15.61 -10.63
N ALA A 170 -1.64 -15.68 -9.37
CA ALA A 170 -2.14 -14.50 -8.65
C ALA A 170 -1.05 -13.48 -8.28
N LEU A 171 0.19 -13.91 -8.02
CA LEU A 171 1.33 -13.02 -7.80
C LEU A 171 1.95 -12.50 -9.11
N PRO A 172 2.17 -13.34 -10.15
CA PRO A 172 2.73 -12.88 -11.41
C PRO A 172 1.89 -11.86 -12.17
N VAL A 173 0.59 -12.10 -12.34
CA VAL A 173 -0.24 -11.28 -13.25
C VAL A 173 -0.25 -9.80 -12.85
N PRO A 174 -0.55 -9.40 -11.60
CA PRO A 174 -0.54 -7.98 -11.21
C PRO A 174 0.86 -7.35 -11.32
N SER A 175 1.92 -8.14 -11.05
CA SER A 175 3.30 -7.69 -11.15
C SER A 175 3.70 -7.37 -12.59
N LEU A 176 3.30 -8.22 -13.55
CA LEU A 176 3.54 -7.99 -14.97
C LEU A 176 2.75 -6.77 -15.50
N VAL A 177 1.50 -6.62 -15.06
CA VAL A 177 0.65 -5.48 -15.43
C VAL A 177 1.25 -4.16 -14.95
N ILE A 178 1.74 -4.09 -13.70
CA ILE A 178 2.36 -2.86 -13.20
C ILE A 178 3.69 -2.56 -13.90
N CYS A 179 4.50 -3.57 -14.24
CA CYS A 179 5.71 -3.38 -15.04
C CYS A 179 5.41 -2.78 -16.42
N GLU A 180 4.35 -3.26 -17.07
CA GLU A 180 3.89 -2.77 -18.37
C GLU A 180 3.43 -1.32 -18.28
N LEU A 181 2.60 -1.00 -17.27
CA LEU A 181 2.11 0.36 -17.05
C LEU A 181 3.25 1.37 -16.80
N LEU A 182 4.31 0.93 -16.10
CA LEU A 182 5.52 1.71 -15.85
C LEU A 182 6.43 1.82 -17.09
N GLY A 183 6.13 1.11 -18.18
CA GLY A 183 6.95 1.09 -19.39
C GLY A 183 8.30 0.41 -19.19
N GLY A 184 8.40 -0.50 -18.21
CA GLY A 184 9.64 -1.21 -17.88
C GLY A 184 10.17 -2.02 -19.08
N PRO A 185 11.49 -2.04 -19.35
CA PRO A 185 12.06 -2.96 -20.34
C PRO A 185 11.74 -4.40 -19.94
N TYR A 186 11.85 -5.33 -20.89
CA TYR A 186 11.76 -6.76 -20.59
C TYR A 186 12.89 -7.21 -19.64
N GLU A 187 14.07 -6.62 -19.80
CA GLU A 187 15.26 -6.87 -18.99
C GLU A 187 15.05 -6.41 -17.54
N GLY A 188 15.17 -7.34 -16.60
CA GLY A 188 15.00 -7.08 -15.17
C GLY A 188 13.56 -7.20 -14.65
N ARG A 189 12.56 -7.50 -15.50
CA ARG A 189 11.17 -7.75 -15.05
C ARG A 189 11.06 -8.88 -14.04
N GLU A 190 11.77 -9.98 -14.25
CA GLU A 190 11.74 -11.13 -13.33
C GLU A 190 12.27 -10.74 -11.94
N THR A 191 13.38 -9.99 -11.89
CA THR A 191 13.95 -9.50 -10.63
C THR A 191 13.01 -8.50 -9.96
N PHE A 192 12.42 -7.58 -10.73
CA PHE A 192 11.43 -6.65 -10.21
C PHE A 192 10.21 -7.39 -9.65
N GLN A 193 9.63 -8.33 -10.39
CA GLN A 193 8.48 -9.14 -9.98
C GLN A 193 8.78 -9.91 -8.69
N ARG A 194 9.95 -10.56 -8.61
CA ARG A 194 10.37 -11.29 -7.41
C ARG A 194 10.47 -10.37 -6.20
N ASN A 195 11.08 -9.19 -6.37
CA ASN A 195 11.22 -8.22 -5.30
C ASN A 195 9.87 -7.57 -4.92
N ALA A 196 9.01 -7.28 -5.89
CA ALA A 196 7.66 -6.75 -5.67
C ALA A 196 6.77 -7.76 -4.91
N ALA A 197 6.82 -9.03 -5.29
CA ALA A 197 6.12 -10.09 -4.57
C ALA A 197 6.64 -10.24 -3.13
N ARG A 198 7.97 -10.19 -2.91
CA ARG A 198 8.56 -10.21 -1.56
C ARG A 198 8.19 -8.99 -0.73
N PHE A 199 8.15 -7.81 -1.33
CA PHE A 199 7.76 -6.56 -0.64
C PHE A 199 6.35 -6.64 -0.03
N MET A 200 5.44 -7.40 -0.64
CA MET A 200 4.07 -7.59 -0.15
C MET A 200 3.97 -8.55 1.05
N LEU A 201 5.03 -9.32 1.33
CA LEU A 201 5.06 -10.23 2.47
C LEU A 201 5.26 -9.45 3.77
N LYS A 202 4.43 -9.75 4.77
CA LYS A 202 4.52 -9.12 6.10
C LYS A 202 5.63 -9.71 6.97
N ASP A 203 5.94 -10.99 6.76
CA ASP A 203 6.80 -11.80 7.61
C ASP A 203 8.15 -12.05 6.92
N ILE A 204 8.88 -10.98 6.60
CA ILE A 204 10.26 -11.05 6.11
C ILE A 204 11.19 -10.30 7.06
N GLU A 205 12.42 -10.79 7.19
CA GLU A 205 13.43 -10.19 8.05
C GLU A 205 13.76 -8.75 7.59
N LEU A 206 14.14 -7.89 8.54
CA LEU A 206 14.42 -6.48 8.27
C LEU A 206 15.49 -6.30 7.19
N GLU A 207 16.59 -7.05 7.28
CA GLU A 207 17.70 -6.99 6.32
C GLU A 207 17.24 -7.33 4.90
N GLU A 208 16.42 -8.39 4.78
CA GLU A 208 15.84 -8.78 3.50
C GLU A 208 14.89 -7.70 2.97
N LYS A 209 14.07 -7.10 3.84
CA LYS A 209 13.17 -6.01 3.46
C LYS A 209 13.93 -4.78 2.94
N ILE A 210 15.02 -4.41 3.60
CA ILE A 210 15.90 -3.30 3.16
C ILE A 210 16.47 -3.62 1.77
N ALA A 211 17.00 -4.83 1.57
CA ALA A 211 17.54 -5.25 0.28
C ALA A 211 16.49 -5.22 -0.84
N VAL A 212 15.28 -5.71 -0.57
CA VAL A 212 14.14 -5.72 -1.51
C VAL A 212 13.72 -4.29 -1.88
N VAL A 213 13.56 -3.40 -0.90
CA VAL A 213 13.21 -1.99 -1.13
C VAL A 213 14.31 -1.28 -1.91
N GLY A 214 15.58 -1.51 -1.57
CA GLY A 214 16.73 -0.96 -2.28
C GLY A 214 16.74 -1.37 -3.74
N ALA A 215 16.51 -2.66 -4.03
CA ALA A 215 16.48 -3.18 -5.39
C ALA A 215 15.30 -2.62 -6.22
N LEU A 216 14.11 -2.47 -5.61
CA LEU A 216 12.96 -1.84 -6.27
C LEU A 216 13.22 -0.36 -6.59
N ASN A 217 13.79 0.38 -5.66
CA ASN A 217 14.16 1.78 -5.86
C ASN A 217 15.24 1.96 -6.93
N GLY A 218 16.25 1.07 -6.95
CA GLY A 218 17.29 1.07 -7.97
C GLY A 218 16.72 0.85 -9.38
N TYR A 219 15.87 -0.16 -9.53
CA TYR A 219 15.19 -0.43 -10.80
C TYR A 219 14.34 0.76 -11.28
N LEU A 220 13.55 1.36 -10.39
CA LEU A 220 12.73 2.53 -10.72
C LEU A 220 13.59 3.74 -11.10
N ALA A 221 14.73 3.96 -10.44
CA ALA A 221 15.64 5.05 -10.76
C ALA A 221 16.27 4.89 -12.16
N GLU A 222 16.70 3.69 -12.51
CA GLU A 222 17.20 3.36 -13.86
C GLU A 222 16.12 3.53 -14.91
N LEU A 223 14.90 3.05 -14.63
CA LEU A 223 13.77 3.17 -15.53
C LEU A 223 13.42 4.64 -15.80
N VAL A 224 13.30 5.47 -14.75
CA VAL A 224 13.05 6.90 -14.89
C VAL A 224 14.18 7.59 -15.68
N THR A 225 15.44 7.22 -15.45
CA THR A 225 16.58 7.79 -16.18
C THR A 225 16.48 7.52 -17.68
N ARG A 226 16.17 6.27 -18.06
CA ARG A 226 15.96 5.91 -19.46
C ARG A 226 14.74 6.60 -20.07
N LYS A 227 13.61 6.64 -19.38
CA LYS A 227 12.40 7.31 -19.89
C LYS A 227 12.56 8.81 -20.06
N ARG A 228 13.44 9.45 -19.27
CA ARG A 228 13.83 10.85 -19.49
C ARG A 228 14.65 11.05 -20.77
N ALA A 229 15.47 10.07 -21.16
CA ALA A 229 16.25 10.12 -22.39
C ALA A 229 15.40 9.75 -23.62
N GLU A 230 14.51 8.77 -23.47
CA GLU A 230 13.64 8.23 -24.52
C GLU A 230 12.19 8.10 -24.00
N PRO A 231 11.41 9.18 -24.05
CA PRO A 231 10.02 9.16 -23.57
C PRO A 231 9.13 8.25 -24.42
N GLY A 232 8.32 7.41 -23.76
CA GLY A 232 7.31 6.55 -24.39
C GLY A 232 5.87 6.96 -24.04
N GLU A 233 4.91 6.10 -24.39
CA GLU A 233 3.50 6.25 -24.01
C GLU A 233 3.17 5.50 -22.69
N ASP A 234 3.96 5.73 -21.65
CA ASP A 234 3.81 5.10 -20.32
C ASP A 234 3.68 6.14 -19.19
N ILE A 235 3.28 5.68 -17.99
CA ILE A 235 3.01 6.58 -16.86
C ILE A 235 4.27 7.35 -16.37
N LEU A 236 5.46 6.82 -16.63
CA LEU A 236 6.73 7.44 -16.21
C LEU A 236 7.24 8.46 -17.23
N SER A 237 6.76 8.38 -18.46
CA SER A 237 7.09 9.28 -19.58
C SER A 237 6.12 10.46 -19.71
N ASP A 238 4.95 10.40 -19.06
CA ASP A 238 3.97 11.49 -19.07
C ASP A 238 4.62 12.77 -18.51
N PRO A 239 4.69 13.88 -19.28
CA PRO A 239 5.55 15.00 -18.94
C PRO A 239 5.17 15.61 -17.58
N PRO A 240 6.16 16.08 -16.78
CA PRO A 240 5.87 16.89 -15.62
C PRO A 240 5.02 18.08 -16.07
N ALA A 241 3.80 18.20 -15.52
CA ALA A 241 2.90 19.31 -15.82
C ALA A 241 3.71 20.61 -15.83
N ARG A 242 3.68 21.33 -16.98
CA ARG A 242 4.46 22.55 -17.21
C ARG A 242 4.45 23.40 -15.94
N THR A 243 5.57 23.43 -15.24
CA THR A 243 5.79 24.45 -14.24
C THR A 243 5.91 25.73 -15.05
N THR A 244 4.83 26.52 -15.12
CA THR A 244 4.94 27.91 -15.55
C THR A 244 5.86 28.57 -14.53
N SER A 245 7.15 28.63 -14.86
CA SER A 245 8.09 29.53 -14.25
C SER A 245 7.63 30.94 -14.62
N ALA A 246 6.86 31.56 -13.74
CA ALA A 246 6.76 33.00 -13.71
C ALA A 246 8.14 33.52 -13.24
N SER A 247 9.04 33.63 -14.21
CA SER A 247 10.23 34.46 -14.13
C SER A 247 9.78 35.91 -13.99
N ARG A 248 10.21 36.55 -12.90
CA ARG A 248 10.62 37.96 -12.77
C ARG A 248 9.66 39.02 -13.33
N ASN A 249 9.12 39.84 -12.41
CA ASN A 249 9.55 41.23 -12.29
C ASN A 249 9.44 41.69 -10.85
#